data_AF-A0A850MD81-F1
#
_entry.id   AF-A0A850MD81-F1
#
_cell.length_a   1.000
_cell.length_b   1.000
_cell.length_c   1.000
_cell.angle_alpha   90.00
_cell.angle_beta   90.00
_cell.angle_gamma   90.00
#
_symmetry.space_group_name_H-M   'P 1'
#
loop_
_entity.id
_entity.type
_entity.pdbx_description
1 polymer ?
#
loop_
_entity_poly.entity_id
_entity_poly.type
_entity_poly.pdbx_seq_one_letter_code
_entity_poly.pdbx_strand_id
1 'polypeptide(L)'
;MIIDSTVIISLGLVGKLDLIEEGIIPRMVLNEIQTESIRISLKEPKFNISTPSDKSKRQALEILGDSMETGDSDIVASLLDFPQSLIATDDKRLRSVCRALGGKITGTLGILIHSARIGKISKDKALEILKYLNNTGFRMSLELYEEVQKNLNEIP
;
A
#
# COMPACT_ATOMS: atom_id res chain seq x y z
N MET A 1 -4.80 -0.99 8.63
CA MET A 1 -4.21 -1.50 7.35
C MET A 1 -2.70 -1.48 7.48
N ILE A 2 -1.98 -2.51 7.03
CA ILE A 2 -0.50 -2.52 6.99
C ILE A 2 -0.08 -2.07 5.58
N ILE A 3 0.86 -1.14 5.48
CA ILE A 3 1.13 -0.43 4.22
C ILE A 3 2.59 -0.61 3.80
N ASP A 4 2.77 -1.08 2.57
CA ASP A 4 4.04 -1.28 1.90
C ASP A 4 4.56 0.02 1.25
N SER A 5 5.87 0.10 1.01
CA SER A 5 6.56 1.27 0.46
C SER A 5 6.03 1.60 -0.93
N THR A 6 5.70 0.58 -1.74
CA THR A 6 5.17 0.75 -3.10
C THR A 6 3.91 1.63 -3.13
N VAL A 7 2.97 1.40 -2.22
CA VAL A 7 1.71 2.18 -2.13
C VAL A 7 1.98 3.58 -1.59
N ILE A 8 2.83 3.69 -0.56
CA ILE A 8 3.19 4.97 0.06
C ILE A 8 3.87 5.88 -0.96
N ILE A 9 4.84 5.36 -1.71
CA ILE A 9 5.56 6.10 -2.74
C ILE A 9 4.58 6.53 -3.83
N SER A 10 3.75 5.61 -4.32
CA SER A 10 2.81 5.88 -5.42
C SER A 10 1.80 6.98 -5.08
N LEU A 11 1.18 6.91 -3.90
CA LEU A 11 0.28 7.96 -3.42
C LEU A 11 1.02 9.24 -3.04
N GLY A 12 2.22 9.13 -2.48
CA GLY A 12 3.06 10.27 -2.12
C GLY A 12 3.50 11.09 -3.33
N LEU A 13 3.86 10.44 -4.44
CA LEU A 13 4.26 11.10 -5.69
C LEU A 13 3.15 11.96 -6.30
N VAL A 14 1.88 11.61 -6.07
CA VAL A 14 0.73 12.40 -6.53
C VAL A 14 0.13 13.30 -5.43
N GLY A 15 0.78 13.37 -4.25
CA GLY A 15 0.32 14.17 -3.12
C GLY A 15 -1.03 13.68 -2.56
N LYS A 16 -1.25 12.36 -2.53
CA LYS A 16 -2.51 11.71 -2.13
C LYS A 16 -2.41 10.71 -0.99
N LEU A 17 -1.46 10.89 -0.08
CA LEU A 17 -1.40 10.12 1.17
C LEU A 17 -2.59 10.40 2.10
N ASP A 18 -3.31 11.50 1.90
CA ASP A 18 -4.57 11.81 2.57
C ASP A 18 -5.69 10.80 2.26
N LEU A 19 -5.60 10.06 1.15
CA LEU A 19 -6.53 8.97 0.83
C LEU A 19 -6.44 7.82 1.84
N ILE A 20 -5.30 7.64 2.49
CA ILE A 20 -5.17 6.68 3.59
C ILE A 20 -5.72 7.31 4.87
N GLU A 21 -6.73 6.69 5.46
CA GLU A 21 -7.35 7.14 6.71
C GLU A 21 -6.47 6.82 7.92
N GLU A 22 -5.98 5.58 8.01
CA GLU A 22 -5.08 5.11 9.05
C GLU A 22 -4.23 3.94 8.54
N GLY A 23 -3.02 3.81 9.09
CA GLY A 23 -2.06 2.84 8.59
C GLY A 23 -1.02 2.43 9.62
N ILE A 24 -0.63 1.17 9.57
CA ILE A 24 0.57 0.66 10.22
C ILE A 24 1.66 0.60 9.15
N ILE A 25 2.81 1.19 9.44
CA ILE A 25 3.97 1.20 8.55
C ILE A 25 5.09 0.45 9.29
N PRO A 26 5.49 -0.74 8.82
CA PRO A 26 6.62 -1.44 9.39
C PRO A 26 7.90 -0.61 9.28
N ARG A 27 8.80 -0.75 10.26
CA ARG A 27 10.01 0.06 10.35
C ARG A 27 10.91 -0.10 9.12
N MET A 28 11.04 -1.33 8.58
CA MET A 28 11.86 -1.54 7.38
C MET A 28 11.24 -0.90 6.14
N VAL A 29 9.91 -0.87 6.02
CA VAL A 29 9.21 -0.17 4.95
C VAL A 29 9.51 1.34 4.98
N LEU A 30 9.50 1.95 6.17
CA LEU A 30 9.84 3.37 6.31
C LEU A 30 11.27 3.69 5.83
N ASN A 31 12.20 2.74 5.97
CA ASN A 31 13.60 2.93 5.55
C ASN A 31 13.75 3.00 4.02
N GLU A 32 12.87 2.35 3.26
CA GLU A 32 12.88 2.35 1.79
C GLU A 32 12.44 3.69 1.19
N ILE A 33 11.74 4.52 1.97
CA ILE A 33 11.19 5.78 1.50
C ILE A 33 12.28 6.85 1.50
N GLN A 34 12.76 7.28 0.35
CA GLN A 34 13.85 8.28 0.28
C GLN A 34 13.36 9.74 0.17
N THR A 35 12.12 9.94 -0.24
CA THR A 35 11.57 11.28 -0.48
C THR A 35 11.20 11.97 0.84
N GLU A 36 11.83 13.12 1.12
CA GLU A 36 11.64 13.85 2.37
C GLU A 36 10.19 14.32 2.58
N SER A 37 9.53 14.85 1.53
CA SER A 37 8.13 15.28 1.63
C SER A 37 7.19 14.14 2.03
N ILE A 38 7.42 12.94 1.50
CA ILE A 38 6.67 11.73 1.88
C ILE A 38 6.96 11.40 3.35
N ARG A 39 8.23 11.36 3.77
CA ARG A 39 8.60 11.09 5.17
C ARG A 39 7.95 12.05 6.15
N ILE A 40 7.83 13.33 5.79
CA ILE A 40 7.15 14.35 6.61
C ILE A 40 5.66 14.00 6.76
N SER A 41 4.96 13.66 5.66
CA SER A 41 3.54 13.25 5.72
C SER A 41 3.30 12.00 6.58
N LEU A 42 4.27 11.08 6.64
CA LEU A 42 4.15 9.88 7.47
C LEU A 42 4.31 10.12 8.98
N LYS A 43 4.63 11.36 9.40
CA LYS A 43 4.64 11.75 10.82
C LYS A 43 3.25 12.12 11.34
N GLU A 44 2.24 12.18 10.46
CA GLU A 44 0.85 12.40 10.88
C GLU A 44 0.37 11.30 11.85
N PRO A 45 -0.42 11.63 12.90
CA PRO A 45 -0.84 10.68 13.92
C PRO A 45 -1.62 9.45 13.41
N LYS A 46 -2.14 9.51 12.19
CA LYS A 46 -2.85 8.40 11.55
C LYS A 46 -1.94 7.26 11.09
N PHE A 47 -0.63 7.50 11.01
CA PHE A 47 0.36 6.52 10.62
C PHE A 47 1.16 6.05 11.84
N ASN A 48 1.00 4.78 12.17
CA ASN A 48 1.68 4.13 13.28
C ASN A 48 2.89 3.37 12.78
N ILE A 49 4.09 3.78 13.20
CA ILE A 49 5.30 3.02 12.92
C ILE A 49 5.36 1.83 13.88
N SER A 50 5.46 0.63 13.33
CA SER A 50 5.55 -0.61 14.12
C SER A 50 6.82 -1.39 13.79
N THR A 51 7.27 -2.19 14.76
CA THR A 51 8.33 -3.17 14.54
C THR A 51 7.73 -4.54 14.86
N PRO A 52 7.72 -5.50 13.91
CA PRO A 52 7.22 -6.85 14.17
C PRO A 52 8.05 -7.59 15.20
N SER A 53 7.45 -8.62 15.80
CA SER A 53 8.14 -9.48 16.76
C SER A 53 9.30 -10.26 16.12
N ASP A 54 10.38 -10.50 16.87
CA ASP A 54 11.54 -11.25 16.37
C ASP A 54 11.16 -12.66 15.89
N LYS A 55 10.13 -13.26 16.50
CA LYS A 55 9.59 -14.55 16.06
C LYS A 55 9.00 -14.44 14.66
N SER A 56 8.13 -13.48 14.44
CA SER A 56 7.47 -13.27 13.14
C SER A 56 8.46 -12.81 12.07
N LYS A 57 9.49 -12.03 12.42
CA LYS A 57 10.59 -11.68 11.50
C LYS A 57 11.33 -12.90 10.98
N ARG A 58 11.76 -13.80 11.88
CA ARG A 58 12.43 -15.05 11.46
C ARG A 58 11.55 -15.90 10.55
N GLN A 59 10.27 -16.05 10.89
CA GLN A 59 9.32 -16.80 10.06
C GLN A 59 9.09 -16.14 8.69
N ALA A 60 9.01 -14.82 8.64
CA ALA A 60 8.84 -14.08 7.39
C ALA A 60 10.04 -14.27 6.45
N LEU A 61 11.27 -14.24 6.98
CA LEU A 61 12.48 -14.51 6.20
C LEU A 61 12.45 -15.93 5.61
N GLU A 62 12.05 -16.94 6.39
CA GLU A 62 11.90 -18.32 5.91
C GLU A 62 10.84 -18.44 4.81
N ILE A 63 9.67 -17.80 4.98
CA ILE A 63 8.58 -17.82 4.01
C ILE A 63 8.99 -17.15 2.69
N LEU A 64 9.71 -16.04 2.77
CA LEU A 64 10.18 -15.29 1.61
C LEU A 64 11.46 -15.89 1.02
N GLY A 65 12.20 -16.71 1.76
CA GLY A 65 13.53 -17.17 1.34
C GLY A 65 14.57 -16.05 1.33
N ASP A 66 14.39 -15.03 2.18
CA ASP A 66 15.29 -13.89 2.28
C ASP A 66 16.37 -14.14 3.35
N SER A 67 17.58 -13.65 3.12
CA SER A 67 18.69 -13.77 4.08
C SER A 67 18.80 -12.61 5.06
N MET A 68 18.09 -11.51 4.80
CA MET A 68 18.11 -10.27 5.59
C MET A 68 16.73 -9.62 5.60
N GLU A 69 16.45 -8.84 6.65
CA GLU A 69 15.20 -8.08 6.75
C GLU A 69 15.08 -7.03 5.63
N THR A 70 13.95 -7.07 4.95
CA THR A 70 13.48 -6.15 3.89
C THR A 70 12.13 -5.55 4.29
N GLY A 71 11.65 -4.52 3.57
CA GLY A 71 10.28 -4.02 3.74
C GLY A 71 9.24 -5.13 3.58
N ASP A 72 9.37 -5.96 2.55
CA ASP A 72 8.52 -7.13 2.30
C ASP A 72 8.48 -8.11 3.48
N SER A 73 9.66 -8.45 4.03
CA SER A 73 9.74 -9.35 5.19
C SER A 73 9.05 -8.78 6.42
N ASP A 74 9.12 -7.46 6.62
CA ASP A 74 8.52 -6.76 7.76
C ASP A 74 6.99 -6.65 7.58
N ILE A 75 6.50 -6.54 6.34
CA ILE A 75 5.08 -6.66 6.00
C ILE A 75 4.56 -8.07 6.33
N VAL A 76 5.27 -9.12 5.89
CA VAL A 76 4.89 -10.51 6.18
C VAL A 76 4.93 -10.77 7.69
N ALA A 77 5.98 -10.32 8.38
CA ALA A 77 6.08 -10.44 9.84
C ALA A 77 4.95 -9.71 10.56
N SER A 78 4.58 -8.50 10.12
CA SER A 78 3.45 -7.75 10.66
C SER A 78 2.12 -8.48 10.46
N LEU A 79 1.92 -9.12 9.30
CA LEU A 79 0.73 -9.94 9.05
C LEU A 79 0.68 -11.18 9.95
N LEU A 80 1.82 -11.78 10.28
CA LEU A 80 1.89 -12.91 11.22
C LEU A 80 1.54 -12.48 12.65
N ASP A 81 1.98 -11.30 13.08
CA ASP A 81 1.61 -10.72 14.38
C ASP A 81 0.13 -10.30 14.43
N PHE A 82 -0.41 -9.82 13.31
CA PHE A 82 -1.80 -9.35 13.16
C PHE A 82 -2.53 -10.08 12.02
N PRO A 83 -2.95 -11.33 12.23
CA PRO A 83 -3.64 -12.12 11.20
C PRO A 83 -4.90 -11.42 10.66
N GLN A 84 -5.28 -11.71 9.42
CA GLN A 84 -6.46 -11.14 8.74
C GLN A 84 -6.40 -9.61 8.49
N SER A 85 -5.24 -8.99 8.71
CA SER A 85 -5.00 -7.59 8.36
C SER A 85 -5.20 -7.33 6.87
N LEU A 86 -5.68 -6.12 6.55
CA LEU A 86 -5.63 -5.59 5.19
C LEU A 86 -4.20 -5.09 4.91
N ILE A 87 -3.58 -5.65 3.88
CA ILE A 87 -2.25 -5.28 3.38
C ILE A 87 -2.42 -4.43 2.13
N ALA A 88 -1.81 -3.25 2.12
CA ALA A 88 -1.73 -2.39 0.95
C ALA A 88 -0.34 -2.51 0.34
N THR A 89 -0.25 -3.20 -0.80
CA THR A 89 0.99 -3.34 -1.58
C THR A 89 0.66 -3.38 -3.07
N ASP A 90 1.55 -2.85 -3.90
CA ASP A 90 1.51 -3.01 -5.35
C ASP A 90 2.42 -4.12 -5.89
N ASP A 91 3.22 -4.75 -5.03
CA ASP A 91 4.10 -5.86 -5.40
C ASP A 91 3.32 -7.18 -5.64
N LYS A 92 3.54 -7.82 -6.79
CA LYS A 92 2.80 -9.05 -7.17
C LYS A 92 3.20 -10.26 -6.33
N ARG A 93 4.48 -10.40 -5.97
CA ARG A 93 4.98 -11.53 -5.18
C ARG A 93 4.48 -11.41 -3.75
N LEU A 94 4.63 -10.25 -3.13
CA LEU A 94 4.16 -9.98 -1.77
C LEU A 94 2.65 -10.15 -1.64
N ARG A 95 1.87 -9.67 -2.63
CA ARG A 95 0.43 -9.93 -2.71
C ARG A 95 0.09 -11.42 -2.63
N SER A 96 0.83 -12.25 -3.35
CA SER A 96 0.58 -13.69 -3.41
C SER A 96 0.89 -14.36 -2.06
N VAL A 97 2.02 -14.00 -1.44
CA VAL A 97 2.43 -14.49 -0.13
C VAL A 97 1.43 -14.08 0.95
N CYS A 98 1.08 -12.79 1.04
CA CYS A 98 0.15 -12.30 2.05
C CYS A 98 -1.25 -12.93 1.91
N ARG A 99 -1.74 -13.18 0.67
CA ARG A 99 -3.00 -13.91 0.46
C ARG A 99 -2.93 -15.34 0.96
N ALA A 100 -1.84 -16.04 0.67
CA ALA A 100 -1.64 -17.41 1.12
C ALA A 100 -1.63 -17.52 2.66
N LEU A 101 -1.19 -16.45 3.34
CA LEU A 101 -1.20 -16.33 4.80
C LEU A 101 -2.54 -15.80 5.37
N GLY A 102 -3.58 -15.65 4.54
CA GLY A 102 -4.91 -15.20 4.96
C GLY A 102 -5.06 -13.68 5.11
N GLY A 103 -4.11 -12.89 4.63
CA GLY A 103 -4.22 -11.44 4.55
C GLY A 103 -5.19 -10.99 3.46
N LYS A 104 -5.95 -9.92 3.74
CA LYS A 104 -6.72 -9.22 2.70
C LYS A 104 -5.79 -8.28 1.95
N ILE A 105 -5.99 -8.10 0.65
CA ILE A 105 -5.10 -7.29 -0.19
C ILE A 105 -5.83 -6.09 -0.78
N THR A 106 -5.17 -4.95 -0.74
CA THR A 106 -5.43 -3.78 -1.59
C THR A 106 -4.12 -3.26 -2.17
N GLY A 107 -4.20 -2.23 -3.00
CA GLY A 107 -3.05 -1.48 -3.52
C GLY A 107 -3.46 -0.03 -3.78
N THR A 108 -2.61 0.76 -4.43
CA THR A 108 -2.90 2.17 -4.69
C THR A 108 -4.24 2.39 -5.41
N LEU A 109 -4.53 1.59 -6.44
CA LEU A 109 -5.78 1.73 -7.20
C LEU A 109 -7.01 1.27 -6.40
N GLY A 110 -6.87 0.26 -5.55
CA GLY A 110 -7.93 -0.17 -4.65
C GLY A 110 -8.28 0.90 -3.63
N ILE A 111 -7.27 1.59 -3.07
CA ILE A 111 -7.46 2.72 -2.15
C ILE A 111 -8.14 3.88 -2.87
N LEU A 112 -7.73 4.20 -4.10
CA LEU A 112 -8.33 5.26 -4.92
C LEU A 112 -9.81 5.00 -5.19
N ILE A 113 -10.15 3.80 -5.70
CA ILE A 113 -11.54 3.40 -5.97
C ILE A 113 -12.35 3.42 -4.69
N HIS A 114 -11.82 2.87 -3.59
CA HIS A 114 -12.52 2.85 -2.31
C HIS A 114 -12.84 4.26 -1.82
N SER A 115 -11.87 5.17 -1.88
CA SER A 115 -12.04 6.58 -1.48
C SER A 115 -13.13 7.28 -2.29
N ALA A 116 -13.23 7.01 -3.60
CA ALA A 116 -14.31 7.53 -4.42
C ALA A 116 -15.67 6.91 -4.05
N ARG A 117 -15.72 5.59 -3.83
CA ARG A 117 -16.97 4.87 -3.48
C ARG A 117 -17.59 5.33 -2.16
N ILE A 118 -16.77 5.69 -1.18
CA ILE A 118 -17.25 6.18 0.12
C ILE A 118 -17.49 7.69 0.14
N GLY A 119 -17.30 8.39 -1.00
CA GLY A 119 -17.49 9.84 -1.10
C GLY A 119 -16.39 10.69 -0.47
N LYS A 120 -15.24 10.10 -0.10
CA LYS A 120 -14.08 10.84 0.43
C LYS A 120 -13.47 11.77 -0.62
N ILE A 121 -13.53 11.38 -1.88
CA ILE A 121 -13.21 12.21 -3.04
C ILE A 121 -14.32 12.06 -4.08
N SER A 122 -14.52 13.09 -4.92
CA SER A 122 -15.44 12.97 -6.06
C SER A 122 -14.88 12.02 -7.12
N LYS A 123 -15.78 11.45 -7.92
CA LYS A 123 -15.42 10.64 -9.10
C LYS A 123 -14.44 11.38 -10.03
N ASP A 124 -14.72 12.64 -10.33
CA ASP A 124 -13.86 13.44 -11.21
C ASP A 124 -12.45 13.62 -10.63
N LYS A 125 -12.36 13.81 -9.32
CA LYS A 125 -11.06 13.88 -8.63
C LYS A 125 -10.35 12.53 -8.68
N ALA A 126 -11.07 11.42 -8.52
CA ALA A 126 -10.47 10.09 -8.64
C ALA A 126 -9.92 9.82 -10.05
N LEU A 127 -10.64 10.23 -11.10
CA LEU A 127 -10.19 10.13 -12.49
C LEU A 127 -8.96 11.00 -12.78
N GLU A 128 -8.89 12.20 -12.19
CA GLU A 128 -7.70 13.07 -12.27
C GLU A 128 -6.49 12.41 -11.61
N ILE A 129 -6.66 11.85 -10.41
CA ILE A 129 -5.60 11.15 -9.68
C ILE A 129 -5.14 9.90 -10.45
N LEU A 130 -6.07 9.14 -11.04
CA LEU A 130 -5.75 7.99 -11.88
C LEU A 130 -4.84 8.38 -13.06
N LYS A 131 -5.20 9.45 -13.78
CA LYS A 131 -4.38 10.01 -14.86
C LYS A 131 -3.01 10.43 -14.35
N TYR A 132 -2.95 11.08 -13.19
CA TYR A 132 -1.69 11.55 -12.65
C TYR A 132 -0.78 10.38 -12.27
N LEU A 133 -1.31 9.35 -11.59
CA LEU A 133 -0.59 8.11 -11.28
C LEU A 133 0.03 7.51 -12.55
N ASN A 134 -0.75 7.37 -13.63
CA ASN A 134 -0.26 6.84 -14.91
C ASN A 134 0.87 7.67 -15.55
N ASN A 135 0.92 8.98 -15.26
CA ASN A 135 1.98 9.87 -15.72
C ASN A 135 3.17 9.96 -14.74
N THR A 136 3.14 9.22 -13.63
CA THR A 136 4.24 9.10 -12.67
C THR A 136 4.95 7.75 -12.79
N GLY A 137 5.90 7.46 -11.90
CA GLY A 137 6.59 6.16 -11.83
C GLY A 137 5.69 4.96 -11.49
N PHE A 138 4.38 5.14 -11.30
CA PHE A 138 3.42 4.06 -11.09
C PHE A 138 3.22 3.24 -12.38
N ARG A 139 3.74 2.02 -12.40
CA ARG A 139 3.65 1.14 -13.58
C ARG A 139 2.25 0.55 -13.68
N MET A 140 1.50 0.95 -14.69
CA MET A 140 0.17 0.46 -15.01
C MET A 140 0.12 0.02 -16.47
N SER A 141 -0.51 -1.12 -16.75
CA SER A 141 -0.82 -1.48 -18.13
C SER A 141 -2.05 -0.71 -18.59
N LEU A 142 -2.22 -0.57 -19.92
CA LEU A 142 -3.40 0.11 -20.47
C LEU A 142 -4.69 -0.58 -20.04
N GLU A 143 -4.69 -1.91 -20.00
CA GLU A 143 -5.86 -2.71 -19.61
C GLU A 143 -6.26 -2.42 -18.15
N LEU A 144 -5.28 -2.38 -17.23
CA LEU A 144 -5.54 -2.06 -15.84
C LEU A 144 -6.03 -0.61 -15.67
N TYR A 145 -5.50 0.32 -16.45
CA TYR A 145 -5.96 1.71 -16.46
C TYR A 145 -7.43 1.81 -16.87
N GLU A 146 -7.79 1.18 -17.99
CA GLU A 146 -9.16 1.18 -18.52
C GLU A 146 -10.14 0.49 -17.56
N GLU A 147 -9.72 -0.62 -16.93
CA GLU A 147 -10.51 -1.31 -15.92
C GLU A 147 -10.82 -0.39 -14.73
N VAL A 148 -9.82 0.31 -14.20
CA VAL A 148 -10.01 1.22 -13.06
C VAL A 148 -10.86 2.43 -13.47
N GLN A 149 -10.62 2.98 -14.67
CA GLN A 149 -11.42 4.09 -15.19
C GLN A 149 -12.90 3.70 -15.32
N LYS A 150 -13.19 2.50 -15.85
CA LYS A 150 -14.55 1.96 -15.93
C LYS A 150 -15.18 1.82 -14.53
N ASN A 151 -14.47 1.22 -13.58
CA ASN A 151 -14.94 1.06 -12.20
C ASN A 151 -15.30 2.41 -11.54
N LEU A 152 -14.51 3.46 -11.79
CA LEU A 152 -14.80 4.80 -11.27
C LEU A 152 -16.03 5.43 -11.93
N ASN A 153 -16.23 5.20 -13.23
CA ASN A 153 -17.40 5.71 -13.96
C ASN A 153 -18.73 5.08 -13.53
N GLU A 154 -18.69 3.88 -12.95
CA GLU A 154 -19.86 3.18 -12.40
C GLU A 154 -20.24 3.63 -10.98
N ILE A 155 -19.44 4.50 -10.35
CA ILE A 155 -19.76 5.07 -9.03
C ILE A 155 -20.89 6.12 -9.22
N PRO A 156 -22.00 6.03 -8.46
CA PRO A 156 -23.12 6.96 -8.52
C PRO A 156 -22.75 8.42 -8.29
#